data_AF-A0A561WHW4-F1
#
_entry.id   AF-A0A561WHW4-F1
#
_cell.length_a   1.000
_cell.length_b   1.000
_cell.length_c   1.000
_cell.angle_alpha   90.00
_cell.angle_beta   90.00
_cell.angle_gamma   90.00
#
_symmetry.space_group_name_H-M   'P 1'
#
loop_
_entity.id
_entity.type
_entity.pdbx_description
1 polymer ?
#
loop_
_entity_poly.entity_id
_entity_poly.type
_entity_poly.pdbx_seq_one_letter_code
_entity_poly.pdbx_strand_id
1 'polypeptide(L)' 'MDASETLAVDAFLGLLVPLWQVVIGVLVLVTVVVSVRKLLLRGPSRMGGALLLLGSAVVGLAVVSYLIQSL' A
#
# COMPACT_ATOMS: atom_id res chain seq x y z
N MET A 1 -9.15 33.61 16.26
CA MET A 1 -8.12 32.81 15.56
C MET A 1 -7.66 33.65 14.39
N ASP A 2 -6.38 34.02 14.42
CA ASP A 2 -5.77 34.81 13.38
C ASP A 2 -5.82 34.07 12.05
N ALA A 3 -5.97 34.78 10.93
CA ALA A 3 -6.10 34.17 9.61
C ALA A 3 -4.92 33.23 9.27
N SER A 4 -3.72 33.52 9.79
CA SER A 4 -2.54 32.66 9.68
C SER A 4 -2.68 31.33 10.41
N GLU A 5 -3.36 31.30 11.55
CA GLU A 5 -3.60 30.09 12.35
C GLU A 5 -4.53 29.12 11.59
N THR A 6 -5.58 29.68 10.98
CA THR A 6 -6.54 28.91 10.17
C THR A 6 -5.86 28.29 8.95
N LEU A 7 -4.99 29.05 8.26
CA LEU A 7 -4.22 28.55 7.12
C LEU A 7 -3.20 27.47 7.51
N ALA A 8 -2.55 27.61 8.68
CA ALA A 8 -1.61 26.61 9.17
C ALA A 8 -2.31 25.28 9.52
N VAL A 9 -3.49 25.33 10.14
CA VAL A 9 -4.29 24.14 10.44
C VAL A 9 -4.78 23.47 9.16
N ASP A 10 -5.25 24.24 8.19
CA ASP A 10 -5.77 23.68 6.94
C ASP A 10 -4.67 23.00 6.11
N ALA A 11 -3.48 23.61 6.05
CA ALA A 11 -2.30 22.97 5.43
C ALA A 11 -1.89 21.68 6.15
N PHE A 12 -1.95 21.66 7.48
CA PHE A 12 -1.63 20.47 8.27
C PHE A 12 -2.66 19.34 8.06
N LEU A 13 -3.94 19.68 8.00
CA LEU A 13 -5.01 18.73 7.68
C LEU A 13 -4.92 18.22 6.24
N GLY A 14 -4.50 19.07 5.30
CA GLY A 14 -4.23 18.69 3.92
C GLY A 14 -3.11 17.65 3.78
N LEU A 15 -2.13 17.67 4.67
CA LEU A 15 -1.05 16.67 4.72
C LEU A 15 -1.43 15.37 5.45
N LEU A 16 -2.48 15.39 6.26
CA LEU A 16 -2.90 14.24 7.04
C LEU A 16 -3.40 13.09 6.13
N VAL A 17 -4.16 13.42 5.09
CA VAL A 17 -4.66 12.46 4.10
C VAL A 17 -3.53 11.71 3.38
N PRO A 18 -2.54 12.38 2.74
CA PRO A 18 -1.44 11.69 2.09
C PRO A 18 -0.54 10.94 3.07
N LEU A 19 -0.34 11.44 4.30
CA LEU A 19 0.40 10.71 5.33
C LEU A 19 -0.26 9.36 5.65
N TRP A 20 -1.57 9.36 5.92
CA TRP A 20 -2.30 8.13 6.19
C TRP A 20 -2.32 7.18 4.99
N GLN A 21 -2.38 7.72 3.76
CA GLN A 21 -2.33 6.92 2.54
C GLN A 21 -1.01 6.14 2.41
N VAL A 22 0.13 6.76 2.74
CA VAL A 22 1.44 6.07 2.79
C VAL A 22 1.44 4.98 3.86
N VAL A 23 0.93 5.27 5.06
CA VAL A 23 0.85 4.29 6.16
C VAL A 23 0.01 3.07 5.74
N ILE A 24 -1.17 3.31 5.15
CA ILE A 24 -2.05 2.25 4.66
C ILE A 24 -1.34 1.44 3.56
N GLY A 25 -0.68 2.11 2.61
CA GLY A 25 0.09 1.45 1.56
C GLY A 25 1.17 0.52 2.10
N VAL A 26 1.96 0.98 3.08
CA VAL A 26 3.00 0.17 3.73
C VAL A 26 2.41 -1.01 4.48
N LEU A 27 1.33 -0.81 5.25
CA LEU A 27 0.66 -1.89 5.97
C LEU A 27 0.12 -2.96 5.01
N VAL A 28 -0.56 -2.55 3.93
CA VAL A 28 -1.05 -3.46 2.91
C VAL A 28 0.10 -4.23 2.26
N LEU A 29 1.20 -3.54 1.91
CA LEU A 29 2.38 -4.17 1.32
C LEU A 29 3.00 -5.22 2.24
N VAL A 30 3.20 -4.88 3.52
CA VAL A 30 3.71 -5.82 4.53
C VAL A 30 2.79 -7.02 4.66
N THR A 31 1.48 -6.80 4.70
CA THR A 31 0.49 -7.87 4.83
C THR A 31 0.51 -8.81 3.63
N VAL A 32 0.62 -8.26 2.41
CA VAL A 32 0.76 -9.04 1.16
C VAL A 32 2.05 -9.87 1.19
N VAL A 33 3.19 -9.26 1.53
CA VAL A 33 4.49 -9.96 1.61
C VAL A 33 4.44 -11.09 2.63
N VAL A 34 3.88 -10.84 3.82
CA VAL A 34 3.74 -11.86 4.87
C VAL A 34 2.82 -12.99 4.40
N SER A 35 1.70 -12.67 3.75
CA SER A 35 0.75 -13.68 3.26
C SER A 35 1.37 -14.56 2.17
N VAL A 36 2.09 -13.96 1.23
CA VAL A 36 2.86 -14.66 0.18
C VAL A 36 3.93 -15.56 0.82
N ARG A 37 4.75 -15.02 1.73
CA ARG A 37 5.80 -15.79 2.43
C ARG A 37 5.22 -16.96 3.21
N LYS A 38 4.11 -16.74 3.92
CA LYS A 38 3.44 -17.76 4.73
C LYS A 38 2.86 -18.87 3.86
N LEU A 39 2.37 -18.55 2.66
CA LEU A 39 1.87 -19.57 1.73
C LEU A 39 3.00 -20.33 1.03
N LEU A 40 4.11 -19.67 0.69
CA LEU A 40 5.33 -20.36 0.22
C LEU A 40 5.89 -21.34 1.28
N LEU A 41 5.82 -20.98 2.55
CA LEU A 41 6.28 -21.82 3.66
C LEU A 41 5.32 -22.95 4.06
N ARG A 42 4.05 -22.94 3.60
CA ARG A 42 3.02 -23.93 4.01
C ARG A 42 2.98 -25.22 3.17
N GLY A 43 3.93 -25.40 2.24
CA GLY A 43 4.10 -26.66 1.51
C GLY A 43 3.35 -26.72 0.16
N PRO A 44 3.83 -27.57 -0.76
CA PRO A 44 3.56 -27.49 -2.20
C PRO A 44 2.19 -28.05 -2.59
N SER A 45 1.11 -27.32 -2.33
CA SER A 45 -0.05 -27.42 -3.20
C SER A 45 0.24 -26.55 -4.43
N ARG A 46 0.57 -27.17 -5.57
CA ARG A 46 0.91 -26.50 -6.84
C ARG A 46 -0.07 -25.39 -7.26
N MET A 47 -1.30 -25.43 -6.76
CA MET A 47 -2.36 -24.46 -7.03
C MET A 47 -2.24 -23.17 -6.17
N GLY A 48 -1.74 -23.28 -4.94
CA GLY A 48 -1.54 -22.12 -4.05
C GLY A 48 -0.43 -21.19 -4.55
N GLY A 49 0.70 -21.75 -5.01
CA GLY A 49 1.79 -20.97 -5.59
C GLY A 49 1.37 -20.18 -6.82
N ALA A 50 0.56 -20.77 -7.71
CA ALA A 50 0.04 -20.09 -8.90
C ALA A 50 -0.90 -18.92 -8.55
N LEU A 51 -1.80 -19.10 -7.56
CA LEU A 51 -2.67 -18.02 -7.08
C LEU A 51 -1.89 -16.87 -6.44
N LEU A 52 -0.82 -17.17 -5.68
CA LEU A 52 0.04 -16.13 -5.11
C LEU A 52 0.80 -15.36 -6.18
N LEU A 53 1.36 -16.07 -7.17
CA LEU A 53 2.09 -15.44 -8.26
C LEU A 53 1.19 -14.46 -9.01
N LEU A 54 -0.03 -14.90 -9.35
CA LEU A 54 -1.00 -14.05 -10.02
C LEU A 54 -1.45 -12.88 -9.14
N GLY A 55 -1.76 -13.14 -7.86
CA GLY A 55 -2.14 -12.09 -6.91
C GLY A 55 -1.03 -11.06 -6.67
N SER A 56 0.22 -11.52 -6.53
CA SER A 56 1.39 -10.65 -6.38
C SER A 56 1.69 -9.86 -7.65
N ALA A 57 1.49 -10.44 -8.83
CA ALA A 57 1.65 -9.74 -10.11
C ALA A 57 0.60 -8.63 -10.27
N VAL A 58 -0.66 -8.87 -9.88
CA VAL A 58 -1.72 -7.86 -9.90
C VAL A 58 -1.43 -6.73 -8.90
N VAL A 59 -1.00 -7.07 -7.68
CA VAL A 59 -0.61 -6.06 -6.68
C VAL A 59 0.61 -5.26 -7.15
N GLY A 60 1.63 -5.93 -7.69
CA GLY A 60 2.81 -5.28 -8.24
C GLY A 60 2.48 -4.34 -9.40
N LEU A 61 1.62 -4.78 -10.31
CA LEU A 61 1.14 -3.95 -11.42
C LEU A 61 0.38 -2.74 -10.91
N ALA A 62 -0.52 -2.91 -9.94
CA ALA A 62 -1.27 -1.81 -9.34
C ALA A 62 -0.35 -0.78 -8.66
N VAL A 63 0.67 -1.24 -7.93
CA VAL A 63 1.67 -0.36 -7.31
C VAL A 63 2.49 0.38 -8.36
N VAL A 64 2.94 -0.29 -9.42
CA VAL A 64 3.69 0.34 -10.52
C VAL A 64 2.84 1.39 -11.24
N SER A 65 1.58 1.06 -11.55
CA SER A 65 0.63 2.02 -12.15
C SER A 65 0.40 3.24 -11.26
N TYR A 66 0.23 3.03 -9.95
CA TYR A 66 0.08 4.13 -9.01
C TYR A 66 1.34 4.99 -8.92
N LEU A 67 2.52 4.37 -8.90
CA LEU A 67 3.79 5.07 -8.84
C LEU A 67 4.03 5.92 -10.09
N ILE A 68 3.74 5.37 -11.27
CA ILE A 68 3.80 6.10 -12.56
C ILE A 68 2.81 7.26 -12.58
N GLN A 69 1.60 7.09 -12.03
CA GLN A 69 0.60 8.16 -11.97
C GLN A 69 0.98 9.26 -10.96
N SER A 70 1.78 8.93 -9.95
CA SER A 70 2.26 9.89 -8.95
C SER A 70 3.58 10.58 -9.32
N LEU A 71 4.20 10.17 -10.43
CA LEU A 71 5.46 10.70 -10.97
C LEU A 71 5.17 11.78 -12.03
#